data_AF-A0A4U5MJ74-F1
#
_entry.id   AF-A0A4U5MJ74-F1
#
_cell.length_a   1.000
_cell.length_b   1.000
_cell.length_c   1.000
_cell.angle_alpha   90.00
_cell.angle_beta   90.00
_cell.angle_gamma   90.00
#
_symmetry.space_group_name_H-M   'P 1'
#
loop_
_entity.id
_entity.type
_entity.pdbx_description
1 polymer ?
#
loop_
_entity_poly.entity_id
_entity_poly.type
_entity_poly.pdbx_seq_one_letter_code
_entity_poly.pdbx_strand_id
1 'polypeptide(L)'
;MFHCYQRAYGILHSDKEAELSLCMREPPPIMVCPSIPFHFRLKKRTLNFIACALLIFGLYLWVFEEASVPKEMQRYQALLEQRSSDNGECNVPKLNPWDPTILKYYKQQGTLNCKALQPNVTSLVNGVLTVNKDFIDTVDCKYRTFAHYDGVSDTELLYSDYSTLDNKNGAKITAEFVEVECVRKSFSLASFYKYHHHQVVSNFENKEKSSVDRPSVIMFGLDSMSKSNVLRQLPRTHKALQKMGFVDMDGHVKIAIPLSNKHFFYI
;
A
#
# COMPACT_ATOMS: atom_id res chain seq x y z
N MET A 1 -8.36 15.65 -7.59
CA MET A 1 -7.89 14.42 -6.90
C MET A 1 -8.84 13.30 -7.29
N PHE A 2 -8.42 12.38 -8.17
CA PHE A 2 -9.27 11.26 -8.59
C PHE A 2 -9.12 10.11 -7.58
N HIS A 3 -10.11 9.93 -6.71
CA HIS A 3 -10.18 8.74 -5.86
C HIS A 3 -10.57 7.53 -6.73
N CYS A 4 -9.57 6.74 -7.13
CA CYS A 4 -9.78 5.41 -7.66
C CYS A 4 -9.74 4.40 -6.51
N TYR A 5 -10.91 3.91 -6.10
CA TYR A 5 -11.02 2.75 -5.22
C TYR A 5 -10.85 1.49 -6.08
N GLN A 6 -9.69 0.84 -6.02
CA GLN A 6 -9.55 -0.53 -6.52
C GLN A 6 -9.93 -1.49 -5.40
N ARG A 7 -11.10 -2.12 -5.53
CA ARG A 7 -11.48 -3.27 -4.73
C ARG A 7 -10.66 -4.47 -5.21
N ALA A 8 -9.47 -4.66 -4.63
CA ALA A 8 -8.69 -5.86 -4.84
C ALA A 8 -9.38 -7.03 -4.12
N TYR A 9 -9.88 -7.99 -4.89
CA TYR A 9 -10.27 -9.29 -4.38
C TYR A 9 -9.01 -10.01 -3.87
N GLY A 10 -8.82 -10.00 -2.55
CA GLY A 10 -7.94 -10.93 -1.86
C GLY A 10 -8.65 -12.27 -1.75
N ILE A 11 -8.34 -13.18 -2.66
CA ILE A 11 -8.54 -14.62 -2.43
C ILE A 11 -7.33 -15.06 -1.59
N LEU A 12 -7.54 -15.16 -0.28
CA LEU A 12 -6.71 -15.98 0.60
C LEU A 12 -7.65 -16.96 1.31
N HIS A 13 -7.42 -18.22 0.99
CA HIS A 13 -7.91 -19.40 1.67
C HIS A 13 -7.23 -19.52 3.04
N SER A 14 -7.89 -20.22 3.97
CA SER A 14 -7.43 -20.62 5.32
C SER A 14 -7.52 -19.51 6.39
N ASP A 15 -8.13 -19.69 7.55
CA ASP A 15 -8.39 -20.91 8.32
C ASP A 15 -9.74 -20.86 9.04
N LYS A 16 -10.40 -22.02 9.11
CA LYS A 16 -11.49 -22.28 10.06
C LYS A 16 -10.85 -22.56 11.41
N GLU A 17 -10.95 -21.62 12.34
CA GLU A 17 -10.85 -21.93 13.77
C GLU A 17 -12.07 -22.78 14.14
N ALA A 18 -11.86 -24.09 14.25
CA ALA A 18 -12.75 -24.96 14.97
C ALA A 18 -12.29 -24.97 16.43
N GLU A 19 -13.08 -24.31 17.28
CA GLU A 19 -13.09 -24.55 18.72
C GLU A 19 -13.25 -26.06 18.97
N LEU A 20 -12.21 -26.71 19.49
CA LEU A 20 -12.36 -28.02 20.13
C LEU A 20 -12.37 -27.80 21.64
N SER A 21 -13.59 -27.70 22.17
CA SER A 21 -13.87 -27.71 23.59
C SER A 21 -13.40 -29.02 24.23
N LEU A 22 -12.59 -28.89 25.27
CA LEU A 22 -12.24 -29.93 26.21
C LEU A 22 -13.50 -30.38 26.98
N CYS A 23 -14.05 -31.52 26.61
CA CYS A 23 -14.92 -32.30 27.48
C CYS A 23 -14.14 -33.52 27.99
N MET A 24 -13.67 -33.44 29.24
CA MET A 24 -13.24 -34.60 30.01
C MET A 24 -14.43 -35.58 30.13
N ARG A 25 -14.25 -36.80 29.60
CA ARG A 25 -15.08 -37.96 29.94
C ARG A 25 -14.20 -39.01 30.61
N GLU A 26 -14.72 -39.49 31.73
CA GLU A 26 -14.16 -40.51 32.61
C GLU A 26 -13.82 -41.82 31.86
N PRO A 27 -12.79 -42.57 32.29
CA PRO A 27 -12.45 -43.84 31.68
C PRO A 27 -13.46 -44.94 32.08
N PRO A 28 -13.95 -45.76 31.14
CA PRO A 28 -14.72 -46.96 31.48
C PRO A 28 -13.82 -48.06 32.08
N PRO A 29 -14.40 -49.01 32.84
CA PRO A 29 -13.65 -49.98 33.63
C PRO A 29 -12.89 -50.99 32.77
N ILE A 30 -11.75 -51.40 33.33
CA ILE A 30 -10.80 -52.37 32.81
C ILE A 30 -11.51 -53.72 32.61
N MET A 31 -11.71 -54.09 31.35
CA MET A 31 -12.16 -55.43 30.96
C MET A 31 -10.92 -56.32 30.79
N VAL A 32 -10.78 -57.30 31.69
CA VAL A 32 -9.71 -58.29 31.70
C VAL A 32 -9.89 -59.25 30.52
N CYS A 33 -9.01 -59.17 29.53
CA CYS A 33 -8.93 -60.16 28.46
C CYS A 33 -8.14 -61.41 28.92
N PRO A 34 -8.62 -62.63 28.66
CA PRO A 34 -7.90 -63.84 28.99
C PRO A 34 -6.67 -64.01 28.08
N SER A 35 -5.56 -64.37 28.72
CA SER A 35 -4.28 -64.73 28.09
C SER A 35 -4.43 -65.94 27.18
N ILE A 36 -4.39 -65.70 25.86
CA ILE A 36 -4.22 -66.72 24.83
C ILE A 36 -2.72 -66.93 24.60
N PRO A 37 -2.21 -68.17 24.57
CA PRO A 37 -0.79 -68.43 24.34
C PRO A 37 -0.45 -68.17 22.87
N PHE A 38 0.25 -67.06 22.61
CA PHE A 38 0.68 -66.68 21.26
C PHE A 38 1.96 -67.43 20.88
N HIS A 39 1.79 -68.65 20.37
CA HIS A 39 2.87 -69.42 19.77
C HIS A 39 3.22 -68.86 18.38
N PHE A 40 4.39 -68.24 18.28
CA PHE A 40 5.30 -68.23 17.13
C PHE A 40 4.72 -68.04 15.70
N ARG A 41 4.57 -66.78 15.26
CA ARG A 41 4.69 -66.37 13.84
C ARG A 41 5.08 -64.88 13.71
N LEU A 42 6.07 -64.46 14.50
CA LEU A 42 6.48 -63.04 14.67
C LEU A 42 7.40 -62.47 13.58
N LYS A 43 7.88 -63.27 12.62
CA LYS A 43 8.91 -62.80 11.67
C LYS A 43 8.38 -62.06 10.43
N LYS A 44 7.12 -62.30 10.02
CA LYS A 44 6.57 -61.74 8.77
C LYS A 44 5.77 -60.44 8.97
N ARG A 45 5.17 -60.24 10.14
CA ARG A 45 4.40 -59.01 10.46
C ARG A 45 5.30 -57.82 10.79
N THR A 46 6.37 -58.03 11.55
CA THR A 46 7.37 -56.99 11.88
C THR A 46 8.08 -56.46 10.63
N LEU A 47 8.40 -57.35 9.69
CA LEU A 47 9.02 -56.98 8.41
C LEU A 47 8.12 -56.06 7.57
N ASN A 48 6.81 -56.31 7.53
CA ASN A 48 5.85 -55.45 6.82
C ASN A 48 5.68 -54.08 7.48
N PHE A 49 5.71 -53.99 8.80
CA PHE A 49 5.66 -52.70 9.51
C PHE A 49 6.91 -51.85 9.25
N ILE A 50 8.09 -52.48 9.25
CA ILE A 50 9.35 -51.79 8.92
C ILE A 50 9.34 -51.31 7.46
N ALA A 51 8.86 -52.14 6.53
CA ALA A 51 8.73 -51.76 5.13
C ALA A 51 7.77 -50.57 4.94
N CYS A 52 6.62 -50.56 5.62
CA CYS A 52 5.70 -49.42 5.61
C CYS A 52 6.32 -48.16 6.23
N ALA A 53 7.02 -48.28 7.36
CA ALA A 53 7.68 -47.13 7.99
C ALA A 53 8.77 -46.54 7.09
N LEU A 54 9.56 -47.37 6.42
CA LEU A 54 10.58 -46.93 5.46
C LEU A 54 9.95 -46.30 4.21
N LEU A 55 8.82 -46.81 3.72
CA LEU A 55 8.08 -46.19 2.62
C LEU A 55 7.50 -44.83 3.03
N ILE A 56 6.92 -44.70 4.22
CA ILE A 56 6.41 -43.43 4.74
C ILE A 56 7.56 -42.44 4.95
N PHE A 57 8.71 -42.90 5.48
CA PHE A 57 9.89 -42.06 5.66
C PHE A 57 10.51 -41.63 4.31
N GLY A 58 10.56 -42.54 3.33
CA GLY A 58 11.00 -42.22 1.97
C GLY A 58 10.07 -41.22 1.28
N LEU A 59 8.75 -41.38 1.42
CA LEU A 59 7.76 -40.41 0.95
C LEU A 59 7.87 -39.08 1.68
N TYR A 60 8.11 -39.08 2.99
CA TYR A 60 8.34 -37.88 3.78
C TYR A 60 9.58 -37.14 3.30
N LEU A 61 10.72 -37.82 3.13
CA LEU A 61 11.93 -37.21 2.60
C LEU A 61 11.70 -36.66 1.19
N TRP A 62 11.03 -37.41 0.32
CA TRP A 62 10.72 -36.96 -1.05
C TRP A 62 9.82 -35.72 -1.07
N VAL A 63 8.80 -35.66 -0.19
CA VAL A 63 7.91 -34.49 -0.05
C VAL A 63 8.65 -33.28 0.53
N PHE A 64 9.60 -33.49 1.44
CA PHE A 64 10.35 -32.41 2.09
C PHE A 64 11.60 -31.96 1.32
N GLU A 65 12.11 -32.76 0.38
CA GLU A 65 13.26 -32.42 -0.47
C GLU A 65 12.93 -31.28 -1.46
N GLU A 66 11.65 -31.06 -1.77
CA GLU A 66 11.20 -29.93 -2.60
C GLU A 66 10.97 -28.62 -1.84
N ALA A 67 11.16 -28.58 -0.51
CA ALA A 67 11.22 -27.33 0.25
C ALA A 67 12.57 -26.60 0.02
N SER A 68 13.04 -26.56 -1.22
CA SER A 68 14.22 -25.81 -1.61
C SER A 68 13.95 -24.32 -1.38
N VAL A 69 14.88 -23.68 -0.65
CA VAL A 69 14.84 -22.23 -0.41
C VAL A 69 14.73 -21.53 -1.77
N PRO A 70 13.77 -20.61 -1.98
CA PRO A 70 13.63 -19.91 -3.24
C PRO A 70 14.96 -19.26 -3.63
N LYS A 71 15.34 -19.32 -4.92
CA LYS A 71 16.61 -18.75 -5.44
C LYS A 71 16.78 -17.28 -5.05
N GLU A 72 15.66 -16.57 -4.90
CA GLU A 72 15.59 -15.19 -4.42
C GLU A 72 16.19 -15.04 -3.02
N MET A 73 15.79 -15.94 -2.11
CA MET A 73 16.22 -15.94 -0.72
C MET A 73 17.68 -16.39 -0.60
N GLN A 74 18.12 -17.36 -1.39
CA GLN A 74 19.55 -17.72 -1.49
C GLN A 74 20.38 -16.54 -1.99
N ARG A 75 19.92 -15.82 -3.01
CA ARG A 75 20.59 -14.63 -3.53
C ARG A 75 20.63 -13.49 -2.51
N TYR A 76 19.54 -13.30 -1.76
CA TYR A 76 19.48 -12.31 -0.70
C TYR A 76 20.43 -12.64 0.46
N GLN A 77 20.48 -13.90 0.89
CA GLN A 77 21.43 -14.38 1.90
C GLN A 77 22.87 -14.14 1.45
N ALA A 78 23.22 -14.47 0.20
CA ALA A 78 24.55 -14.19 -0.34
C ALA A 78 24.90 -12.68 -0.32
N LEU A 79 23.93 -11.81 -0.60
CA LEU A 79 24.12 -10.35 -0.53
C LEU A 79 24.32 -9.85 0.91
N LEU A 80 23.64 -10.47 1.88
CA LEU A 80 23.81 -10.17 3.30
C LEU A 80 25.17 -10.65 3.80
N GLU A 81 25.56 -11.87 3.48
CA GLU A 81 26.86 -12.46 3.85
C GLU A 81 28.04 -11.69 3.26
N GLN A 82 27.91 -11.18 2.04
CA GLN A 82 28.94 -10.33 1.42
C GLN A 82 29.14 -9.00 2.16
N ARG A 83 28.14 -8.52 2.90
CA ARG A 83 28.12 -7.17 3.49
C ARG A 83 28.03 -7.14 5.01
N SER A 84 27.81 -8.26 5.67
CA SER A 84 27.97 -8.38 7.12
C SER A 84 29.45 -8.17 7.44
N SER A 85 29.81 -6.92 7.74
CA SER A 85 31.10 -6.59 8.31
C SER A 85 31.06 -6.92 9.80
N ASP A 86 32.09 -7.58 10.31
CA ASP A 86 32.26 -7.88 11.74
C ASP A 86 32.29 -6.62 12.64
N ASN A 87 32.36 -5.43 12.05
CA ASN A 87 32.46 -4.15 12.76
C ASN A 87 31.11 -3.62 13.31
N GLY A 88 30.00 -4.36 13.16
CA GLY A 88 28.69 -3.93 13.66
C GLY A 88 28.00 -2.84 12.84
N GLU A 89 28.53 -2.50 11.66
CA GLU A 89 27.91 -1.56 10.73
C GLU A 89 26.78 -2.21 9.94
N CYS A 90 25.58 -1.63 10.01
CA CYS A 90 24.43 -2.07 9.22
C CYS A 90 24.59 -1.65 7.76
N ASN A 91 25.13 -2.54 6.93
CA ASN A 91 25.32 -2.31 5.50
C ASN A 91 24.15 -2.87 4.67
N VAL A 92 23.12 -2.04 4.45
CA VAL A 92 21.95 -2.43 3.63
C VAL A 92 22.38 -2.73 2.18
N PRO A 93 22.12 -3.94 1.64
CA PRO A 93 22.56 -4.31 0.29
C PRO A 93 21.81 -3.49 -0.76
N LYS A 94 22.54 -3.05 -1.80
CA LYS A 94 21.93 -2.37 -2.95
C LYS A 94 21.24 -3.42 -3.84
N LEU A 95 19.91 -3.40 -3.86
CA LEU A 95 19.10 -4.30 -4.67
C LEU A 95 19.06 -3.84 -6.14
N ASN A 96 19.20 -4.78 -7.09
CA ASN A 96 18.99 -4.50 -8.51
C ASN A 96 17.48 -4.52 -8.83
N PRO A 97 16.86 -3.42 -9.28
CA PRO A 97 15.44 -3.38 -9.62
C PRO A 97 15.06 -4.29 -10.79
N TRP A 98 16.01 -4.70 -11.62
CA TRP A 98 15.81 -5.51 -12.83
C TRP A 98 16.37 -6.93 -12.69
N ASP A 99 16.52 -7.39 -11.45
CA ASP A 99 17.01 -8.72 -11.16
C ASP A 99 16.07 -9.80 -11.75
N PRO A 100 16.57 -10.74 -12.58
CA PRO A 100 15.72 -11.77 -13.18
C PRO A 100 14.94 -12.60 -12.15
N THR A 101 15.44 -12.76 -10.91
CA THR A 101 14.74 -13.52 -9.86
C THR A 101 13.47 -12.82 -9.37
N ILE A 102 13.42 -11.49 -9.43
CA ILE A 102 12.25 -10.71 -8.98
C ILE A 102 11.32 -10.31 -10.12
N LEU A 103 11.81 -10.28 -11.37
CA LEU A 103 11.02 -9.87 -12.53
C LEU A 103 9.78 -10.74 -12.76
N LYS A 104 9.82 -12.01 -12.34
CA LYS A 104 8.65 -12.92 -12.39
C LYS A 104 7.45 -12.42 -11.56
N TYR A 105 7.69 -11.60 -10.54
CA TYR A 105 6.64 -10.98 -9.72
C TYR A 105 6.21 -9.60 -10.24
N TYR A 106 6.96 -9.05 -11.20
CA TYR A 106 6.64 -7.76 -11.79
C TYR A 106 5.69 -7.94 -12.96
N LYS A 107 4.56 -7.23 -12.91
CA LYS A 107 3.63 -7.10 -14.03
C LYS A 107 3.44 -5.62 -14.34
N GLN A 108 3.83 -5.22 -15.55
CA GLN A 108 3.52 -3.89 -16.04
C GLN A 108 2.01 -3.77 -16.21
N GLN A 109 1.42 -2.78 -15.54
CA GLN A 109 0.00 -2.49 -15.70
C GLN A 109 -0.22 -1.81 -17.04
N GLY A 110 -1.30 -2.17 -17.74
CA GLY A 110 -1.72 -1.48 -18.95
C GLY A 110 -2.19 -0.06 -18.66
N THR A 111 -2.51 0.68 -19.72
CA THR A 111 -3.06 2.03 -19.60
C THR A 111 -4.33 2.02 -18.75
N LEU A 112 -4.36 2.93 -17.76
CA LEU A 112 -5.55 3.12 -16.91
C LEU A 112 -6.66 3.77 -17.74
N ASN A 113 -7.66 2.97 -18.11
CA ASN A 113 -8.88 3.44 -18.76
C ASN A 113 -9.92 3.81 -17.70
N CYS A 114 -9.82 5.03 -17.17
CA CYS A 114 -10.76 5.52 -16.17
C CYS A 114 -12.09 5.91 -16.84
N LYS A 115 -13.20 5.36 -16.37
CA LYS A 115 -14.53 5.89 -16.71
C LYS A 115 -14.82 7.09 -15.82
N ALA A 116 -15.36 8.17 -16.39
CA ALA A 116 -15.82 9.31 -15.61
C ALA A 116 -16.96 8.86 -14.68
N LEU A 117 -16.73 8.91 -13.37
CA LEU A 117 -17.74 8.55 -12.36
C LEU A 117 -18.78 9.65 -12.17
N GLN A 118 -18.43 10.90 -12.49
CA GLN A 118 -19.28 12.07 -12.31
C GLN A 118 -19.12 13.02 -13.51
N PRO A 119 -20.18 13.77 -13.87
CA PRO A 119 -20.09 14.80 -14.90
C PRO A 119 -19.23 15.98 -14.44
N ASN A 120 -18.56 16.63 -15.39
CA ASN A 120 -17.82 17.86 -15.15
C ASN A 120 -18.77 19.06 -15.11
N VAL A 121 -19.39 19.28 -13.94
CA VAL A 121 -20.37 20.36 -13.73
C VAL A 121 -19.69 21.72 -13.57
N THR A 122 -18.53 21.77 -12.90
CA THR A 122 -17.81 23.02 -12.63
C THR A 122 -16.35 22.92 -13.03
N SER A 123 -15.72 24.06 -13.28
CA SER A 123 -14.31 24.17 -13.65
C SER A 123 -13.66 25.37 -12.98
N LEU A 124 -12.43 25.20 -12.51
CA LEU A 124 -11.59 26.29 -11.99
C LEU A 124 -10.46 26.54 -12.99
N VAL A 125 -10.47 27.71 -13.62
CA VAL A 125 -9.45 28.10 -14.60
C VAL A 125 -8.98 29.52 -14.28
N ASN A 126 -7.67 29.69 -14.11
CA ASN A 126 -7.03 31.00 -13.84
C ASN A 126 -7.67 31.77 -12.67
N GLY A 127 -7.99 31.10 -11.56
CA GLY A 127 -8.61 31.76 -10.42
C GLY A 127 -10.10 32.03 -10.58
N VAL A 128 -10.77 31.55 -11.63
CA VAL A 128 -12.21 31.76 -11.83
C VAL A 128 -12.91 30.41 -11.84
N LEU A 129 -13.78 30.22 -10.85
CA LEU A 129 -14.68 29.08 -10.74
C LEU A 129 -15.93 29.35 -11.58
N THR A 130 -16.24 28.47 -12.51
CA THR A 130 -17.39 28.59 -13.41
C THR A 130 -18.21 27.31 -13.43
N VAL A 131 -19.51 27.46 -13.74
CA VAL A 131 -20.40 26.34 -14.07
C VAL A 131 -20.33 26.10 -15.57
N ASN A 132 -20.24 24.83 -15.96
CA ASN A 132 -20.22 24.45 -17.35
C ASN A 132 -21.56 24.80 -18.03
N LYS A 133 -21.50 25.23 -19.30
CA LYS A 133 -22.63 25.77 -20.07
C LYS A 133 -23.87 24.89 -20.06
N ASP A 134 -23.67 23.57 -20.13
CA ASP A 134 -24.74 22.57 -20.14
C ASP A 134 -25.55 22.54 -18.82
N PHE A 135 -25.02 23.13 -17.74
CA PHE A 135 -25.59 23.08 -16.41
C PHE A 135 -26.06 24.44 -15.88
N ILE A 136 -25.73 25.56 -16.54
CA ILE A 136 -25.99 26.93 -16.05
C ILE A 136 -27.45 27.13 -15.61
N ASP A 137 -28.40 26.64 -16.41
CA ASP A 137 -29.83 26.83 -16.16
C ASP A 137 -30.47 25.70 -15.34
N THR A 138 -29.74 24.61 -15.07
CA THR A 138 -30.30 23.39 -14.44
C THR A 138 -29.85 23.16 -13.01
N VAL A 139 -28.77 23.82 -12.57
CA VAL A 139 -28.18 23.62 -11.24
C VAL A 139 -28.12 24.92 -10.46
N ASP A 140 -28.10 24.81 -9.14
CA ASP A 140 -27.66 25.88 -8.24
C ASP A 140 -26.43 25.37 -7.49
N CYS A 141 -25.35 26.15 -7.54
CA CYS A 141 -24.08 25.80 -6.94
C CYS A 141 -23.72 26.76 -5.80
N LYS A 142 -23.10 26.22 -4.76
CA LYS A 142 -22.44 26.97 -3.69
C LYS A 142 -21.01 26.46 -3.56
N TYR A 143 -20.13 27.31 -3.04
CA TYR A 143 -18.74 26.96 -2.81
C TYR A 143 -18.26 27.49 -1.47
N ARG A 144 -17.20 26.89 -0.95
CA ARG A 144 -16.46 27.39 0.21
C ARG A 144 -14.99 27.08 0.02
N THR A 145 -14.12 27.95 0.52
CA THR A 145 -12.69 27.71 0.50
C THR A 145 -12.27 26.99 1.76
N PHE A 146 -11.16 26.27 1.70
CA PHE A 146 -10.56 25.70 2.90
C PHE A 146 -9.05 25.74 2.81
N ALA A 147 -8.41 25.78 3.97
CA ALA A 147 -6.96 25.80 4.12
C ALA A 147 -6.56 24.90 5.29
N HIS A 148 -5.28 24.57 5.34
CA HIS A 148 -4.73 23.88 6.49
C HIS A 148 -4.75 24.78 7.73
N TYR A 149 -4.93 24.19 8.92
CA TYR A 149 -4.74 24.94 10.14
C TYR A 149 -3.25 25.01 10.48
N ASP A 150 -2.64 26.19 10.33
CA ASP A 150 -1.20 26.39 10.54
C ASP A 150 -0.74 26.27 12.01
N GLY A 151 -1.67 26.02 12.94
CA GLY A 151 -1.40 26.08 14.37
C GLY A 151 -0.65 24.89 14.94
N VAL A 152 -1.05 23.63 14.68
CA VAL A 152 -0.45 22.44 15.32
C VAL A 152 -0.76 21.10 14.63
N SER A 153 -1.77 20.99 13.76
CA SER A 153 -2.35 19.68 13.38
C SER A 153 -2.41 19.46 11.88
N ASP A 154 -1.65 18.47 11.39
CA ASP A 154 -1.62 17.98 9.99
C ASP A 154 -2.98 17.43 9.49
N THR A 155 -4.01 17.42 10.34
CA THR A 155 -5.33 16.85 10.05
C THR A 155 -6.46 17.87 10.08
N GLU A 156 -6.21 19.07 10.59
CA GLU A 156 -7.24 20.07 10.80
C GLU A 156 -7.34 21.01 9.60
N LEU A 157 -8.58 21.22 9.14
CA LEU A 157 -8.89 22.09 8.02
C LEU A 157 -9.80 23.22 8.49
N LEU A 158 -9.42 24.45 8.14
CA LEU A 158 -10.26 25.63 8.32
C LEU A 158 -11.13 25.82 7.09
N TYR A 159 -12.44 25.76 7.28
CA TYR A 159 -13.43 26.01 6.24
C TYR A 159 -13.99 27.42 6.36
N SER A 160 -14.15 28.11 5.23
CA SER A 160 -14.97 29.32 5.17
C SER A 160 -16.46 28.99 5.19
N ASP A 161 -17.28 30.01 5.40
CA ASP A 161 -18.71 29.93 5.12
C ASP A 161 -18.97 29.69 3.64
N TYR A 162 -20.14 29.11 3.34
CA TYR A 162 -20.59 28.90 1.98
C TYR A 162 -21.01 30.22 1.32
N SER A 163 -20.52 30.42 0.10
CA SER A 163 -20.94 31.49 -0.81
C SER A 163 -21.68 30.89 -2.01
N THR A 164 -22.67 31.61 -2.52
CA THR A 164 -23.38 31.22 -3.75
C THR A 164 -22.50 31.44 -4.97
N LEU A 165 -22.52 30.51 -5.92
CA LEU A 165 -21.81 30.64 -7.19
C LEU A 165 -22.76 31.25 -8.23
N ASP A 166 -22.38 32.37 -8.84
CA ASP A 166 -23.07 32.87 -10.02
C ASP A 166 -22.78 31.95 -11.20
N ASN A 167 -23.79 31.20 -11.67
CA ASN A 167 -23.61 30.24 -12.75
C ASN A 167 -23.18 30.88 -14.08
N LYS A 168 -23.49 32.17 -14.31
CA LYS A 168 -23.20 32.87 -15.58
C LYS A 168 -21.84 33.56 -15.54
N ASN A 169 -21.55 34.24 -14.44
CA ASN A 169 -20.34 35.06 -14.31
C ASN A 169 -19.19 34.35 -13.57
N GLY A 170 -19.51 33.26 -12.87
CA GLY A 170 -18.56 32.55 -12.01
C GLY A 170 -18.20 33.32 -10.74
N ALA A 171 -17.17 32.83 -10.05
CA ALA A 171 -16.61 33.47 -8.86
C ALA A 171 -15.09 33.49 -8.94
N LYS A 172 -14.48 34.61 -8.55
CA LYS A 172 -13.02 34.72 -8.43
C LYS A 172 -12.56 34.08 -7.13
N ILE A 173 -11.75 33.05 -7.22
CA ILE A 173 -11.19 32.29 -6.11
C ILE A 173 -9.72 32.68 -5.93
N THR A 174 -9.41 33.24 -4.77
CA THR A 174 -8.04 33.61 -4.37
C THR A 174 -7.39 32.56 -3.47
N ALA A 175 -8.13 31.57 -3.00
CA ALA A 175 -7.62 30.48 -2.17
C ALA A 175 -7.05 29.33 -3.02
N GLU A 176 -6.20 28.50 -2.41
CA GLU A 176 -5.61 27.32 -3.07
C GLU A 176 -6.63 26.20 -3.26
N PHE A 177 -7.52 25.99 -2.29
CA PHE A 177 -8.51 24.92 -2.31
C PHE A 177 -9.92 25.47 -2.18
N VAL A 178 -10.82 24.92 -3.00
CA VAL A 178 -12.25 25.25 -2.97
C VAL A 178 -13.08 23.99 -3.10
N GLU A 179 -14.03 23.84 -2.19
CA GLU A 179 -15.08 22.83 -2.23
C GLU A 179 -16.32 23.44 -2.90
N VAL A 180 -16.90 22.71 -3.85
CA VAL A 180 -18.10 23.11 -4.58
C VAL A 180 -19.16 22.04 -4.40
N GLU A 181 -20.38 22.47 -4.13
CA GLU A 181 -21.56 21.62 -3.99
C GLU A 181 -22.67 22.18 -4.88
N CYS A 182 -23.26 21.32 -5.73
CA CYS A 182 -24.36 21.71 -6.60
C CYS A 182 -25.60 20.81 -6.39
N VAL A 183 -26.76 21.45 -6.45
CA VAL A 183 -28.09 20.83 -6.41
C VAL A 183 -28.81 21.08 -7.74
N ARG A 184 -29.79 20.24 -8.09
CA ARG A 184 -30.61 20.48 -9.29
C ARG A 184 -31.77 21.41 -8.94
N LYS A 185 -32.05 22.39 -9.79
CA LYS A 185 -33.17 23.34 -9.59
C LYS A 185 -34.55 22.66 -9.53
N SER A 186 -34.73 21.60 -10.32
CA SER A 186 -36.03 20.95 -10.55
C SER A 186 -36.28 19.71 -9.66
N PHE A 187 -35.32 19.27 -8.87
CA PHE A 187 -35.44 18.05 -8.06
C PHE A 187 -34.92 18.30 -6.64
N SER A 188 -35.14 17.35 -5.74
CA SER A 188 -34.69 17.32 -4.33
C SER A 188 -33.43 18.17 -4.04
N LEU A 189 -33.45 18.86 -2.89
CA LEU A 189 -32.33 19.66 -2.35
C LEU A 189 -31.06 18.83 -2.04
N ALA A 190 -31.05 17.53 -2.33
CA ALA A 190 -29.87 16.70 -2.19
C ALA A 190 -28.78 17.10 -3.20
N SER A 191 -27.55 17.24 -2.72
CA SER A 191 -26.41 17.47 -3.60
C SER A 191 -26.13 16.27 -4.47
N PHE A 192 -26.07 16.51 -5.77
CA PHE A 192 -25.75 15.48 -6.77
C PHE A 192 -24.31 15.59 -7.26
N TYR A 193 -23.67 16.73 -7.01
CA TYR A 193 -22.30 17.01 -7.39
C TYR A 193 -21.58 17.67 -6.21
N LYS A 194 -20.45 17.08 -5.82
CA LYS A 194 -19.55 17.63 -4.82
C LYS A 194 -18.12 17.40 -5.29
N TYR A 195 -17.35 18.48 -5.40
CA TYR A 195 -15.99 18.41 -5.95
C TYR A 195 -15.05 19.42 -5.30
N HIS A 196 -13.78 19.04 -5.20
CA HIS A 196 -12.70 19.90 -4.73
C HIS A 196 -11.83 20.32 -5.90
N HIS A 197 -11.82 21.63 -6.18
CA HIS A 197 -10.86 22.21 -7.09
C HIS A 197 -9.64 22.72 -6.31
N HIS A 198 -8.51 22.75 -6.99
CA HIS A 198 -7.26 23.25 -6.46
C HIS A 198 -6.57 24.12 -7.50
N GLN A 199 -5.82 25.11 -7.05
CA GLN A 199 -4.98 25.94 -7.88
C GLN A 199 -3.72 26.33 -7.10
N VAL A 200 -2.65 26.59 -7.81
CA VAL A 200 -1.45 27.16 -7.21
C VAL A 200 -1.65 28.66 -7.09
N VAL A 201 -1.75 29.16 -5.85
CA VAL A 201 -1.75 30.59 -5.58
C VAL A 201 -0.31 30.98 -5.30
N SER A 202 0.20 31.95 -6.04
CA SER A 202 1.58 32.41 -5.90
C SER A 202 1.75 33.23 -4.63
N ASN A 203 1.90 32.57 -3.48
CA ASN A 203 2.34 33.20 -2.24
C ASN A 203 3.88 33.26 -2.22
N PHE A 204 4.44 34.03 -3.16
CA PHE A 204 5.82 34.48 -3.05
C PHE A 204 5.87 35.65 -2.07
N GLU A 205 5.56 35.39 -0.81
CA GLU A 205 6.11 36.24 0.25
C GLU A 205 7.63 36.23 0.08
N ASN A 206 8.30 37.32 0.48
CA ASN A 206 9.75 37.54 0.32
C ASN A 206 10.58 36.46 1.05
N LYS A 207 10.59 35.23 0.52
CA LYS A 207 11.42 34.15 0.99
C LYS A 207 12.86 34.53 0.64
N GLU A 208 13.74 34.44 1.64
CA GLU A 208 15.17 34.69 1.44
C GLU A 208 15.65 33.86 0.24
N LYS A 209 16.40 34.51 -0.66
CA LYS A 209 16.97 33.81 -1.81
C LYS A 209 17.89 32.70 -1.29
N SER A 210 17.80 31.51 -1.90
CA SER A 210 18.71 30.41 -1.62
C SER A 210 20.15 30.89 -1.74
N SER A 211 20.96 30.62 -0.72
CA SER A 211 22.40 30.90 -0.71
C SER A 211 23.18 29.59 -0.54
N VAL A 212 24.52 29.66 -0.67
CA VAL A 212 25.38 28.50 -0.41
C VAL A 212 25.31 28.08 1.05
N ASP A 213 25.25 29.05 1.97
CA ASP A 213 25.16 28.81 3.42
C ASP A 213 23.74 28.39 3.86
N ARG A 214 22.72 28.71 3.05
CA ARG A 214 21.30 28.39 3.29
C ARG A 214 20.64 27.90 2.01
N PRO A 215 20.94 26.66 1.58
CA PRO A 215 20.35 26.11 0.37
C PRO A 215 18.86 25.83 0.57
N SER A 216 18.04 26.19 -0.42
CA SER A 216 16.65 25.76 -0.49
C SER A 216 16.58 24.32 -1.00
N VAL A 217 16.08 23.41 -0.17
CA VAL A 217 15.97 21.98 -0.50
C VAL A 217 14.50 21.61 -0.70
N ILE A 218 14.21 20.91 -1.79
CA ILE A 218 12.91 20.28 -2.04
C ILE A 218 13.10 18.78 -1.94
N MET A 219 12.42 18.15 -0.97
CA MET A 219 12.40 16.70 -0.80
C MET A 219 11.10 16.13 -1.38
N PHE A 220 11.23 15.16 -2.29
CA PHE A 220 10.09 14.40 -2.81
C PHE A 220 10.02 13.05 -2.11
N GLY A 221 8.99 12.86 -1.27
CA GLY A 221 8.65 11.58 -0.67
C GLY A 221 7.50 10.92 -1.44
N LEU A 222 7.73 9.70 -1.94
CA LEU A 222 6.67 8.87 -2.51
C LEU A 222 6.35 7.75 -1.52
N ASP A 223 5.32 7.95 -0.71
CA ASP A 223 4.86 6.90 0.20
C ASP A 223 4.23 5.74 -0.59
N SER A 224 4.28 4.53 -0.03
CA SER A 224 3.76 3.29 -0.63
C SER A 224 4.46 2.78 -1.90
N MET A 225 5.55 3.42 -2.36
CA MET A 225 6.36 2.90 -3.46
C MET A 225 7.81 2.68 -3.02
N SER A 226 8.32 1.46 -3.18
CA SER A 226 9.75 1.21 -3.04
C SER A 226 10.53 1.90 -4.16
N LYS A 227 11.79 2.26 -3.90
CA LYS A 227 12.71 2.81 -4.92
C LYS A 227 12.75 1.94 -6.18
N SER A 228 12.87 0.62 -6.01
CA SER A 228 12.86 -0.32 -7.13
C SER A 228 11.57 -0.26 -7.95
N ASN A 229 10.42 -0.02 -7.30
CA ASN A 229 9.16 0.17 -8.01
C ASN A 229 9.12 1.50 -8.78
N VAL A 230 9.64 2.59 -8.21
CA VAL A 230 9.74 3.89 -8.90
C VAL A 230 10.61 3.77 -10.15
N LEU A 231 11.77 3.10 -10.04
CA LEU A 231 12.67 2.89 -11.17
C LEU A 231 12.03 2.08 -12.31
N ARG A 232 11.16 1.12 -11.97
CA ARG A 232 10.44 0.31 -12.96
C ARG A 232 9.21 1.00 -13.55
N GLN A 233 8.38 1.62 -12.72
CA GLN A 233 7.08 2.18 -13.14
C GLN A 233 7.19 3.61 -13.67
N LEU A 234 8.18 4.38 -13.18
CA LEU A 234 8.36 5.80 -13.51
C LEU A 234 9.77 6.10 -14.06
N PRO A 235 10.28 5.33 -15.05
CA PRO A 235 11.66 5.48 -15.53
C PRO A 235 11.91 6.84 -16.19
N ARG A 236 10.88 7.44 -16.81
CA ARG A 236 10.98 8.78 -17.40
C ARG A 236 11.09 9.86 -16.33
N THR A 237 10.29 9.75 -15.27
CA THR A 237 10.32 10.67 -14.14
C THR A 237 11.67 10.62 -13.43
N HIS A 238 12.17 9.42 -13.12
CA HIS A 238 13.48 9.27 -12.49
C HIS A 238 14.61 9.87 -13.34
N LYS A 239 14.64 9.60 -14.65
CA LYS A 239 15.61 10.23 -15.56
C LYS A 239 15.51 11.76 -15.60
N ALA A 240 14.29 12.31 -15.55
CA ALA A 240 14.10 13.75 -15.51
C ALA A 240 14.63 14.35 -14.20
N LEU A 241 14.37 13.72 -13.06
CA LEU A 241 14.90 14.12 -11.75
C LEU A 241 16.44 14.10 -11.74
N GLN A 242 17.06 13.04 -12.25
CA GLN A 242 18.52 12.96 -12.34
C GLN A 242 19.13 14.08 -13.18
N LYS A 243 18.50 14.45 -14.30
CA LYS A 243 18.95 15.59 -15.13
C LYS A 243 18.88 16.93 -14.40
N MET A 244 18.01 17.08 -13.41
CA MET A 244 17.88 18.29 -12.61
C MET A 244 18.86 18.30 -11.41
N GLY A 245 19.75 17.31 -11.29
CA GLY A 245 20.69 17.20 -10.17
C GLY A 245 20.05 16.65 -8.89
N PHE A 246 18.93 15.94 -8.99
CA PHE A 246 18.30 15.31 -7.83
C PHE A 246 19.22 14.25 -7.21
N VAL A 247 19.28 14.22 -5.86
CA VAL A 247 20.08 13.27 -5.11
C VAL A 247 19.20 12.10 -4.66
N ASP A 248 19.53 10.89 -5.12
CA ASP A 248 18.84 9.66 -4.72
C ASP A 248 19.28 9.25 -3.30
N MET A 249 18.35 9.17 -2.36
CA MET A 249 18.59 8.64 -1.01
C MET A 249 18.58 7.10 -1.02
N ASP A 250 19.74 6.49 -1.27
CA ASP A 250 19.91 5.05 -1.48
C ASP A 250 19.59 4.15 -0.26
N GLY A 251 19.50 4.71 0.94
CA GLY A 251 19.35 3.95 2.19
C GLY A 251 18.02 4.15 2.92
N HIS A 252 17.14 5.04 2.44
CA HIS A 252 15.91 5.34 3.16
C HIS A 252 14.83 4.29 2.86
N VAL A 253 14.74 3.27 3.71
CA VAL A 253 13.76 2.18 3.60
C VAL A 253 12.95 2.12 4.89
N LYS A 254 11.62 2.19 4.77
CA LYS A 254 10.73 1.97 5.91
C LYS A 254 10.68 0.48 6.25
N ILE A 255 11.29 0.10 7.36
CA ILE A 255 11.21 -1.26 7.89
C ILE A 255 10.03 -1.31 8.86
N ALA A 256 8.97 -2.04 8.50
CA ALA A 256 7.91 -2.37 9.44
C ALA A 256 8.25 -3.69 10.12
N ILE A 257 8.65 -3.64 11.38
CA ILE A 257 8.79 -4.84 12.21
C ILE A 257 7.41 -5.12 12.82
N PRO A 258 6.83 -6.32 12.64
CA PRO A 258 5.64 -6.70 13.39
C PRO A 258 5.99 -6.69 14.88
N LEU A 259 5.41 -5.74 15.61
CA LEU A 259 5.66 -5.54 17.03
C LEU A 259 5.13 -6.74 17.83
N SER A 260 5.96 -7.74 18.08
CA SER A 260 5.78 -8.63 19.23
C SER A 260 6.51 -8.12 20.48
N ASN A 261 7.36 -7.09 20.39
CA ASN A 261 7.88 -6.38 21.56
C ASN A 261 8.35 -4.97 21.19
N LYS A 262 7.95 -4.01 22.03
CA LYS A 262 8.17 -2.57 21.87
C LYS A 262 9.66 -2.24 21.89
N HIS A 263 10.21 -1.78 20.78
CA HIS A 263 11.19 -0.69 20.68
C HIS A 263 11.25 -0.24 19.21
N PHE A 264 10.76 0.96 18.93
CA PHE A 264 10.89 1.59 17.62
C PHE A 264 12.31 2.16 17.49
N PHE A 265 13.06 1.68 16.51
CA PHE A 265 14.23 2.39 15.99
C PHE A 265 13.86 2.92 14.60
N TYR A 266 13.93 4.25 14.44
CA TYR A 266 14.03 4.87 13.13
C TYR A 266 15.52 4.88 12.75
N ILE A 267 15.86 4.36 11.57
CA ILE A 267 17.17 4.54 10.91
C ILE A 267 16.92 5.36 9.66
#